data_AF-A6JB76-F1
#
_entry.id   AF-A6JB76-F1
#
_cell.length_a   1.000
_cell.length_b   1.000
_cell.length_c   1.000
_cell.angle_alpha   90.00
_cell.angle_beta   90.00
_cell.angle_gamma   90.00
#
_symmetry.space_group_name_H-M   'P 1'
#
loop_
_entity.id
_entity.type
_entity.pdbx_description
1 polymer ?
#
loop_
_entity_poly.entity_id
_entity_poly.type
_entity_poly.pdbx_seq_one_letter_code
_entity_poly.pdbx_strand_id
1 'polypeptide(L)'
;MGVDIRHNKDRKVRRKEPKSQDIYLRLLVKLYRFLARRTNSTFNQVVLKRLFMSRTNRPPLSLSRMIRKMKLPGRENKTAVVVGTITDDVRILEVPKLKVCALRVSSRARSRILKAGGKILTFGQPRLQKLTLALTVNKKALDVDG
;
A
#
# COMPACT_ATOMS: atom_id res chain seq x y z
N MET A 1 20.02 -42.08 -18.06
CA MET A 1 21.09 -41.09 -17.83
C MET A 1 20.62 -40.11 -16.77
N GLY A 2 21.34 -39.96 -15.66
CA GLY A 2 21.03 -38.95 -14.64
C GLY A 2 21.56 -37.59 -15.08
N VAL A 3 20.74 -36.55 -14.99
CA VAL A 3 21.18 -35.18 -15.27
C VAL A 3 21.72 -34.57 -13.98
N ASP A 4 23.00 -34.18 -13.98
CA ASP A 4 23.64 -33.52 -12.84
C ASP A 4 23.17 -32.06 -12.73
N ILE A 5 22.04 -31.87 -12.05
CA ILE A 5 21.44 -30.57 -11.80
C ILE A 5 21.52 -30.26 -10.31
N ARG A 6 21.94 -29.03 -9.98
CA ARG A 6 21.95 -28.52 -8.61
C ARG A 6 20.55 -28.09 -8.18
N HIS A 7 19.85 -28.94 -7.43
CA HIS A 7 18.48 -28.72 -6.96
C HIS A 7 18.35 -27.87 -5.68
N ASN A 8 19.47 -27.39 -5.11
CA ASN A 8 19.47 -26.71 -3.81
C ASN A 8 18.76 -25.34 -3.79
N LYS A 9 18.50 -24.73 -4.95
CA LYS A 9 17.90 -23.39 -5.07
C LYS A 9 16.51 -23.37 -5.72
N ASP A 10 15.94 -24.53 -6.03
CA ASP A 10 14.63 -24.61 -6.72
C ASP A 10 13.50 -24.03 -5.87
N ARG A 11 13.57 -24.25 -4.55
CA ARG A 11 12.57 -23.72 -3.61
C ARG A 11 12.81 -22.24 -3.32
N LYS A 12 12.08 -21.37 -4.02
CA LYS A 12 12.06 -19.94 -3.74
C LYS A 12 11.29 -19.61 -2.46
N VAL A 13 11.95 -19.00 -1.48
CA VAL A 13 11.35 -18.54 -0.22
C VAL A 13 10.56 -17.25 -0.47
N ARG A 14 9.25 -17.38 -0.64
CA ARG A 14 8.33 -16.25 -0.79
C ARG A 14 6.96 -16.59 -0.20
N ARG A 15 6.28 -15.57 0.33
CA ARG A 15 4.91 -15.73 0.83
C ARG A 15 3.92 -15.76 -0.33
N LYS A 16 3.09 -16.81 -0.36
CA LYS A 16 1.98 -16.96 -1.33
C LYS A 16 0.62 -16.54 -0.74
N GLU A 17 0.56 -16.38 0.57
CA GLU A 17 -0.63 -16.03 1.33
C GLU A 17 -0.26 -15.27 2.62
N PRO A 18 -1.20 -14.53 3.24
CA PRO A 18 -0.95 -13.92 4.53
C PRO A 18 -0.95 -14.99 5.63
N LYS A 19 0.04 -14.93 6.54
CA LYS A 19 0.06 -15.80 7.74
C LYS A 19 -1.09 -15.47 8.73
N SER A 20 -1.69 -14.28 8.62
CA SER A 20 -2.77 -13.84 9.50
C SER A 20 -4.08 -14.60 9.21
N GLN A 21 -4.83 -14.92 10.26
CA GLN A 21 -6.17 -15.52 10.17
C GLN A 21 -7.30 -14.47 10.09
N ASP A 22 -6.98 -13.17 10.10
CA ASP A 22 -7.95 -12.08 9.96
C ASP A 22 -8.77 -12.20 8.67
N ILE A 23 -10.09 -12.30 8.84
CA ILE A 23 -11.07 -12.49 7.77
C ILE A 23 -11.08 -11.30 6.81
N TYR A 24 -10.97 -10.05 7.31
CA TYR A 24 -10.99 -8.87 6.46
C TYR A 24 -9.75 -8.80 5.56
N LEU A 25 -8.60 -9.17 6.11
CA LEU A 25 -7.37 -9.25 5.31
C LEU A 25 -7.47 -10.32 4.23
N ARG A 26 -8.09 -11.46 4.52
CA ARG A 26 -8.30 -12.55 3.55
C ARG A 26 -9.27 -12.16 2.44
N LEU A 27 -10.35 -11.44 2.77
CA LEU A 27 -11.29 -10.90 1.78
C LEU A 27 -10.59 -9.92 0.84
N LEU A 28 -9.78 -9.00 1.39
CA LEU A 28 -8.97 -8.08 0.58
C LEU A 28 -7.98 -8.83 -0.31
N VAL A 29 -7.30 -9.85 0.20
CA VAL A 29 -6.40 -10.70 -0.58
C VAL A 29 -7.14 -11.40 -1.72
N LYS A 30 -8.34 -11.93 -1.49
CA LYS A 30 -9.15 -12.61 -2.53
C LYS A 30 -9.51 -11.63 -3.65
N LEU A 31 -9.93 -10.41 -3.30
CA LEU A 31 -10.22 -9.33 -4.24
C LEU A 31 -8.98 -8.95 -5.05
N TYR A 32 -7.85 -8.64 -4.40
CA TYR A 32 -6.63 -8.23 -5.11
C TYR A 32 -5.97 -9.37 -5.89
N ARG A 33 -6.19 -10.63 -5.50
CA ARG A 33 -5.76 -11.81 -6.27
C ARG A 33 -6.58 -11.97 -7.54
N PHE A 34 -7.87 -11.67 -7.51
CA PHE A 34 -8.71 -11.61 -8.71
C PHE A 34 -8.27 -10.45 -9.62
N LEU A 35 -8.14 -9.24 -9.07
CA LEU A 35 -7.71 -8.07 -9.83
C LEU A 35 -6.32 -8.24 -10.45
N ALA A 36 -5.33 -8.69 -9.69
CA ALA A 36 -3.97 -8.88 -10.20
C ALA A 36 -3.85 -9.96 -11.29
N ARG A 37 -4.83 -10.89 -11.38
CA ARG A 37 -4.89 -11.90 -12.45
C ARG A 37 -5.64 -11.41 -13.68
N ARG A 38 -6.69 -10.61 -13.50
CA ARG A 38 -7.57 -10.13 -14.58
C ARG A 38 -7.15 -8.78 -15.17
N THR A 39 -6.31 -8.02 -14.45
CA THR A 39 -5.78 -6.74 -14.90
C THR A 39 -4.27 -6.84 -15.08
N ASN A 40 -3.75 -6.22 -16.15
CA ASN A 40 -2.31 -6.15 -16.43
C ASN A 40 -1.60 -5.03 -15.63
N SER A 41 -2.21 -4.54 -14.53
CA SER A 41 -1.64 -3.48 -13.72
C SER A 41 -0.62 -4.01 -12.71
N THR A 42 0.62 -3.54 -12.81
CA THR A 42 1.71 -3.84 -11.87
C THR A 42 1.37 -3.38 -10.44
N PHE A 43 0.57 -2.33 -10.29
CA PHE A 43 0.12 -1.83 -9.00
C PHE A 43 -0.64 -2.90 -8.20
N ASN A 44 -1.59 -3.60 -8.83
CA ASN A 44 -2.39 -4.63 -8.16
C ASN A 44 -1.52 -5.81 -7.69
N GLN A 45 -0.49 -6.16 -8.48
CA GLN A 45 0.49 -7.17 -8.10
C GLN A 45 1.34 -6.74 -6.89
N VAL A 46 1.76 -5.47 -6.86
CA VAL A 46 2.52 -4.90 -5.73
C VAL A 46 1.66 -4.84 -4.46
N VAL A 47 0.40 -4.42 -4.54
CA VAL A 47 -0.52 -4.39 -3.39
C VAL A 47 -0.73 -5.79 -2.84
N LEU A 48 -1.02 -6.78 -3.71
CA LEU A 48 -1.18 -8.17 -3.30
C LEU A 48 0.06 -8.70 -2.56
N LYS A 49 1.26 -8.45 -3.12
CA LYS A 49 2.53 -8.86 -2.49
C LYS A 49 2.73 -8.18 -1.13
N ARG A 50 2.33 -6.92 -0.98
CA ARG A 50 2.41 -6.18 0.30
C ARG A 50 1.39 -6.68 1.32
N LEU A 51 0.20 -7.10 0.92
CA LEU A 51 -0.79 -7.70 1.84
C LEU A 51 -0.26 -9.00 2.49
N PHE A 52 0.59 -9.77 1.79
CA PHE A 52 1.24 -10.97 2.33
C PHE A 52 2.37 -10.70 3.35
N MET A 53 2.90 -9.48 3.37
CA MET A 53 4.04 -9.13 4.22
C MET A 53 3.69 -9.19 5.71
N SER A 54 4.68 -9.54 6.54
CA SER A 54 4.56 -9.46 8.00
C SER A 54 4.36 -8.02 8.45
N ARG A 55 3.93 -7.84 9.71
CA ARG A 55 3.81 -6.51 10.32
C ARG A 55 5.14 -5.77 10.36
N THR A 56 6.24 -6.46 10.69
CA THR A 56 7.60 -5.89 10.68
C THR A 56 8.00 -5.37 9.29
N ASN A 57 7.61 -6.08 8.23
CA ASN A 57 7.88 -5.67 6.84
C ASN A 57 6.86 -4.65 6.30
N ARG A 58 5.88 -4.25 7.11
CA ARG A 58 4.90 -3.19 6.84
C ARG A 58 5.00 -2.11 7.93
N PRO A 59 6.13 -1.37 7.99
CA PRO A 59 6.31 -0.34 8.99
C PRO A 59 5.22 0.76 8.86
N PRO A 60 4.81 1.37 9.98
CA PRO A 60 3.89 2.49 9.95
C PRO A 60 4.49 3.68 9.21
N LEU A 61 3.64 4.45 8.53
CA LEU A 61 4.03 5.66 7.83
C LEU A 61 3.51 6.89 8.59
N SER A 62 4.41 7.82 8.93
CA SER A 62 4.03 9.09 9.55
C SER A 62 3.37 10.04 8.54
N LEU A 63 2.47 10.90 9.03
CA LEU A 63 1.89 11.99 8.24
C LEU A 63 2.97 12.88 7.61
N SER A 64 4.03 13.16 8.36
CA SER A 64 5.15 13.99 7.88
C SER A 64 5.83 13.45 6.64
N ARG A 65 6.12 12.15 6.64
CA ARG A 65 6.74 11.49 5.50
C ARG A 65 5.81 11.43 4.30
N MET A 66 4.51 11.26 4.54
CA MET A 66 3.50 11.27 3.49
C MET A 66 3.37 12.65 2.82
N ILE A 67 3.27 13.72 3.61
CA ILE A 67 3.18 15.11 3.10
C ILE A 67 4.39 15.45 2.24
N ARG A 68 5.61 15.16 2.72
CA ARG A 68 6.85 15.38 1.94
C ARG A 68 6.84 14.65 0.61
N LYS A 69 6.25 13.44 0.54
CA LYS A 69 6.18 12.64 -0.68
C LYS A 69 5.08 13.07 -1.65
N MET A 70 4.07 13.77 -1.15
CA MET A 70 3.02 14.38 -1.97
C MET A 70 3.37 15.77 -2.49
N LYS A 71 4.27 16.50 -1.82
CA LYS A 71 4.79 17.80 -2.29
C LYS A 71 5.75 17.70 -3.48
N LEU A 72 6.19 16.48 -3.85
CA LEU A 72 7.05 16.28 -5.01
C LEU A 72 6.30 16.58 -6.32
N PRO A 73 6.99 17.12 -7.34
CA PRO A 73 6.36 17.52 -8.60
C PRO A 73 5.66 16.34 -9.29
N GLY A 74 4.56 16.61 -9.99
CA GLY A 74 3.78 15.61 -10.73
C GLY A 74 2.89 14.71 -9.87
N ARG A 75 2.62 15.08 -8.60
CA ARG A 75 1.82 14.28 -7.65
C ARG A 75 0.62 15.02 -7.08
N GLU A 76 0.31 16.16 -7.66
CA GLU A 76 -0.87 16.94 -7.33
C GLU A 76 -2.13 16.11 -7.64
N ASN A 77 -3.13 16.20 -6.76
CA ASN A 77 -4.42 15.51 -6.87
C ASN A 77 -4.41 13.97 -6.86
N LYS A 78 -3.23 13.33 -6.74
CA LYS A 78 -3.12 11.86 -6.62
C LYS A 78 -3.51 11.38 -5.22
N THR A 79 -3.88 10.10 -5.12
CA THR A 79 -4.23 9.46 -3.85
C THR A 79 -3.02 8.73 -3.27
N ALA A 80 -2.74 8.96 -1.99
CA ALA A 80 -1.70 8.22 -1.27
C ALA A 80 -2.20 6.82 -0.96
N VAL A 81 -1.47 5.77 -1.34
CA VAL A 81 -1.84 4.38 -1.01
C VAL A 81 -0.80 3.76 -0.11
N VAL A 82 -1.21 3.37 1.09
CA VAL A 82 -0.34 2.80 2.11
C VAL A 82 -0.89 1.46 2.57
N VAL A 83 -0.23 0.38 2.19
CA VAL A 83 -0.52 -0.97 2.74
C VAL A 83 0.12 -1.09 4.12
N GLY A 84 -0.48 -0.45 5.12
CA GLY A 84 0.05 -0.35 6.47
C GLY A 84 -0.76 0.57 7.37
N THR A 85 -0.16 0.97 8.49
CA THR A 85 -0.76 1.91 9.45
C THR A 85 -0.24 3.32 9.21
N ILE A 86 -1.11 4.33 9.26
CA ILE A 86 -0.74 5.74 9.23
C ILE A 86 -0.77 6.33 10.63
N THR A 87 0.36 6.89 11.06
CA THR A 87 0.54 7.50 12.38
C THR A 87 0.60 9.02 12.29
N ASP A 88 0.10 9.68 13.34
CA ASP A 88 0.18 11.12 13.49
C ASP A 88 1.63 11.58 13.74
N ASP A 89 1.92 12.83 13.40
CA ASP A 89 3.17 13.50 13.71
C ASP A 89 2.86 14.92 14.23
N VAL A 90 3.04 15.12 15.53
CA VAL A 90 2.67 16.35 16.26
C VAL A 90 3.53 17.54 15.82
N ARG A 91 4.72 17.29 15.27
CA ARG A 91 5.66 18.34 14.85
C ARG A 91 5.18 19.15 13.64
N ILE A 92 4.25 18.60 12.89
CA ILE A 92 3.62 19.31 11.77
C ILE A 92 2.44 20.05 12.33
N LEU A 93 2.28 21.32 11.98
CA LEU A 93 1.15 22.14 12.38
C LEU A 93 0.03 22.00 11.33
N GLU A 94 0.36 22.26 10.08
CA GLU A 94 -0.58 22.27 8.97
C GLU A 94 -0.54 20.99 8.14
N VAL A 95 -1.72 20.39 7.93
CA VAL A 95 -1.90 19.22 7.06
C VAL A 95 -2.60 19.69 5.79
N PRO A 96 -2.03 19.46 4.59
CA PRO A 96 -2.70 19.81 3.34
C PRO A 96 -3.89 18.88 3.08
N LYS A 97 -4.77 19.28 2.14
CA LYS A 97 -5.89 18.45 1.70
C LYS A 97 -5.38 17.19 0.99
N LEU A 98 -5.50 16.04 1.64
CA LEU A 98 -4.97 14.76 1.14
C LEU A 98 -6.07 13.74 0.88
N LYS A 99 -5.96 12.99 -0.21
CA LYS A 99 -6.71 11.76 -0.45
C LYS A 99 -5.82 10.59 -0.08
N VAL A 100 -6.21 9.78 0.90
CA VAL A 100 -5.37 8.73 1.48
C VAL A 100 -6.14 7.42 1.54
N CYS A 101 -5.52 6.32 1.13
CA CYS A 101 -6.02 4.96 1.28
C CYS A 101 -5.05 4.15 2.15
N ALA A 102 -5.55 3.55 3.24
CA ALA A 102 -4.73 2.79 4.16
C ALA A 102 -5.47 1.59 4.79
N LEU A 103 -4.72 0.65 5.37
CA LEU A 103 -5.32 -0.44 6.16
C LEU A 103 -5.81 0.07 7.51
N ARG A 104 -5.01 0.91 8.17
CA ARG A 104 -5.35 1.52 9.46
C ARG A 104 -4.84 2.95 9.52
N VAL A 105 -5.62 3.84 10.12
CA VAL A 105 -5.23 5.22 10.41
C VAL A 105 -5.42 5.43 11.91
N SER A 106 -4.42 6.02 12.58
CA SER A 106 -4.55 6.41 14.00
C SER A 106 -5.66 7.45 14.17
N SER A 107 -6.32 7.47 15.32
CA SER A 107 -7.44 8.38 15.59
C SER A 107 -7.05 9.86 15.40
N ARG A 108 -5.91 10.27 15.98
CA ARG A 108 -5.37 11.63 15.81
C ARG A 108 -5.07 11.97 14.35
N ALA A 109 -4.41 11.07 13.61
CA ALA A 109 -4.15 11.31 12.19
C ALA A 109 -5.45 11.41 11.38
N ARG A 110 -6.45 10.59 11.71
CA ARG A 110 -7.77 10.62 11.07
C ARG A 110 -8.45 11.97 11.29
N SER A 111 -8.51 12.46 12.52
CA SER A 111 -9.12 13.76 12.84
C SER A 111 -8.43 14.90 12.13
N ARG A 112 -7.09 14.89 12.04
CA ARG A 112 -6.32 15.94 11.38
C ARG A 112 -6.51 15.96 9.86
N ILE A 113 -6.51 14.78 9.22
CA ILE A 113 -6.77 14.69 7.77
C ILE A 113 -8.19 15.17 7.46
N LEU A 114 -9.19 14.79 8.27
CA LEU A 114 -10.57 15.22 8.07
C LEU A 114 -10.76 16.72 8.32
N LYS A 115 -10.11 17.27 9.37
CA LYS A 115 -10.12 18.72 9.66
C LYS A 115 -9.52 19.54 8.52
N ALA A 116 -8.50 19.01 7.84
CA ALA A 116 -7.92 19.60 6.64
C ALA A 116 -8.78 19.45 5.36
N GLY A 117 -9.99 18.88 5.46
CA GLY A 117 -10.87 18.61 4.32
C GLY A 117 -10.38 17.45 3.42
N GLY A 118 -9.48 16.61 3.93
CA GLY A 118 -8.98 15.41 3.26
C GLY A 118 -9.98 14.26 3.27
N LYS A 119 -9.70 13.23 2.45
CA LYS A 119 -10.54 12.01 2.34
C LYS A 119 -9.72 10.79 2.71
N ILE A 120 -10.31 9.92 3.54
CA ILE A 120 -9.73 8.64 3.94
C ILE A 120 -10.55 7.52 3.30
N LEU A 121 -9.87 6.67 2.53
CA LEU A 121 -10.41 5.56 1.79
C LEU A 121 -9.91 4.24 2.36
N THR A 122 -10.67 3.17 2.12
CA THR A 122 -10.30 1.80 2.46
C THR A 122 -10.16 0.96 1.20
N PHE A 123 -9.31 -0.07 1.24
CA PHE A 123 -8.97 -0.93 0.11
C PHE A 123 -10.16 -1.71 -0.50
N GLY A 124 -11.33 -1.72 0.14
CA GLY A 124 -12.54 -2.41 -0.33
C GLY A 124 -13.55 -1.52 -1.08
N GLN A 125 -13.29 -0.22 -1.21
CA GLN A 125 -14.26 0.67 -1.87
C GLN A 125 -14.12 0.63 -3.41
N PRO A 126 -15.23 0.50 -4.18
CA PRO A 126 -15.21 0.33 -5.64
C PRO A 126 -14.55 1.50 -6.40
N ARG A 127 -14.40 2.67 -5.77
CA ARG A 127 -13.75 3.87 -6.36
C ARG A 127 -12.23 3.73 -6.58
N LEU A 128 -11.60 2.61 -6.23
CA LEU A 128 -10.16 2.41 -6.37
C LEU A 128 -9.73 1.90 -7.77
N GLN A 129 -10.67 1.58 -8.68
CA GLN A 129 -10.36 1.06 -10.02
C GLN A 129 -9.59 2.02 -10.93
N LYS A 130 -9.61 3.34 -10.67
CA LYS A 130 -8.82 4.37 -11.39
C LYS A 130 -7.50 4.75 -10.71
N LEU A 131 -6.91 3.89 -9.88
CA LEU A 131 -5.59 4.14 -9.28
C LEU A 131 -4.48 3.55 -10.15
N THR A 132 -4.20 4.20 -11.28
CA THR A 132 -3.03 3.91 -12.11
C THR A 132 -1.73 4.37 -11.44
N LEU A 133 -1.75 5.45 -10.64
CA LEU A 133 -0.55 6.03 -10.03
C LEU A 133 -0.61 6.03 -8.50
N ALA A 134 -0.51 4.84 -7.93
CA ALA A 134 -0.46 4.69 -6.50
C ALA A 134 0.99 4.76 -5.99
N LEU A 135 1.32 5.91 -5.40
CA LEU A 135 2.54 6.06 -4.62
C LEU A 135 2.51 5.11 -3.44
N THR A 136 3.19 3.98 -3.58
CA THR A 136 3.42 3.09 -2.45
C THR A 136 4.66 3.59 -1.72
N VAL A 137 4.46 4.45 -0.72
CA VAL A 137 5.49 5.26 -0.03
C VAL A 137 6.51 4.45 0.81
N ASN A 138 6.72 3.16 0.54
CA ASN A 138 7.83 2.40 1.13
C ASN A 138 8.88 2.12 0.06
N LYS A 139 10.00 2.87 0.18
CA LYS A 139 11.41 2.73 -0.28
C LYS A 139 11.79 2.00 -1.58
N LYS A 140 10.91 1.30 -2.31
CA LYS A 140 11.28 0.43 -3.45
C LYS A 140 10.30 0.38 -4.63
N ALA A 141 9.40 1.34 -4.74
CA ALA A 141 8.52 1.47 -5.91
C ALA A 141 8.39 2.96 -6.24
N LEU A 142 9.53 3.55 -6.59
CA LEU A 142 9.56 4.72 -7.45
C LEU A 142 9.69 4.17 -8.88
N ASP A 143 8.94 4.80 -9.79
CA ASP A 143 9.13 4.75 -11.24
C ASP A 143 8.54 3.52 -11.94
N VAL A 144 7.22 3.54 -12.13
CA VAL A 144 6.58 2.95 -13.31
C VAL A 144 5.53 3.97 -13.75
N ASP A 145 5.97 4.87 -14.61
CA ASP A 145 5.19 5.62 -15.61
C ASP A 145 6.19 6.57 -16.30
N GLY A 146 7.02 5.94 -17.13
CA GLY A 146 7.59 6.51 -18.35
C GLY A 146 7.02 5.71 -19.51
#